data_AF-A0A7K5MUA5-F1
#
_entry.id   AF-A0A7K5MUA5-F1
#
_cell.length_a   1.000
_cell.length_b   1.000
_cell.length_c   1.000
_cell.angle_alpha   90.00
_cell.angle_beta   90.00
_cell.angle_gamma   90.00
#
_symmetry.space_group_name_H-M   'P 1'
#
loop_
_entity.id
_entity.type
_entity.pdbx_description
1 polymer ?
#
loop_
_entity_poly.entity_id
_entity_poly.type
_entity_poly.pdbx_seq_one_letter_code
_entity_poly.pdbx_strand_id
1 'polypeptide(L)'
;DPDSGDNGRLLYSLVGGQTNEFDINENTGQIFTVSVAGKAGTFYLQVQAADQGTRRLTAQTTVNVTVDSSSSSNVVMLVLNQRISVVERKSVEVQRVLEEKLGWNVYVLNIYSKESDRNSRSSTDETQVDIIAFDEAHQEVPAEDVKRRLREQRAAIEQGLQEVFSASVSAAVPEAPAAPAPPERAAAIVLGVLLATTSIAFLAYVLLDLKRKRKYGKQDLVKKVDVMEGIDNPWADDKNGSLKSLEKPEHMNN
;
A
#
# COMPACT_ATOMS: atom_id res chain seq x y z
N ASP A 1 30.71 -28.71 26.64
CA ASP A 1 31.55 -29.65 27.40
C ASP A 1 32.78 -28.88 27.88
N PRO A 2 33.21 -28.96 29.16
CA PRO A 2 34.42 -28.27 29.62
C PRO A 2 35.72 -28.94 29.17
N ASP A 3 35.65 -30.04 28.42
CA ASP A 3 36.83 -30.75 27.96
C ASP A 3 37.48 -30.09 26.74
N SER A 4 38.78 -29.81 26.86
CA SER A 4 39.63 -29.32 25.77
C SER A 4 40.30 -30.50 25.06
N GLY A 5 40.49 -30.42 23.73
CA GLY A 5 41.10 -31.49 22.93
C GLY A 5 40.07 -32.35 22.18
N ASP A 6 40.43 -33.57 21.80
CA ASP A 6 39.54 -34.47 21.02
C ASP A 6 38.25 -34.83 21.77
N ASN A 7 38.28 -34.84 23.11
CA ASN A 7 37.09 -35.03 23.94
C ASN A 7 36.10 -33.85 23.86
N GLY A 8 36.55 -32.67 23.42
CA GLY A 8 35.67 -31.52 23.17
C GLY A 8 35.01 -31.54 21.79
N ARG A 9 35.37 -32.49 20.91
CA ARG A 9 34.80 -32.63 19.56
C ARG A 9 33.70 -33.68 19.58
N LEU A 10 32.46 -33.22 19.39
CA LEU A 10 31.28 -34.07 19.34
C LEU A 10 30.94 -34.43 17.90
N LEU A 11 30.51 -35.68 17.68
CA LEU A 11 29.91 -36.16 16.44
C LEU A 11 28.42 -36.35 16.66
N TYR A 12 27.61 -35.77 15.77
CA TYR A 12 26.15 -35.79 15.83
C TYR A 12 25.57 -36.82 14.85
N SER A 13 24.49 -37.49 15.25
CA SER A 13 23.80 -38.49 14.40
C SER A 13 22.32 -38.59 14.74
N LEU A 14 21.51 -39.00 13.77
CA LEU A 14 20.12 -39.40 13.99
C LEU A 14 20.06 -40.89 14.33
N VAL A 15 19.34 -41.21 15.40
CA VAL A 15 19.10 -42.56 15.91
C VAL A 15 17.62 -42.89 15.69
N GLY A 16 17.30 -44.14 15.34
CA GLY A 16 15.90 -44.59 15.37
C GLY A 16 15.04 -44.27 14.13
N GLY A 17 15.61 -43.79 13.02
CA GLY A 17 14.93 -43.67 11.72
C GLY A 17 14.67 -42.24 11.26
N GLN A 18 13.85 -42.08 10.22
CA GLN A 18 13.53 -40.80 9.53
C GLN A 18 14.68 -40.17 8.71
N THR A 19 15.68 -40.98 8.36
CA THR A 19 16.81 -40.59 7.49
C THR A 19 16.42 -40.28 6.04
N ASN A 20 15.19 -40.61 5.64
CA ASN A 20 14.67 -40.27 4.31
C ASN A 20 14.07 -38.86 4.28
N GLU A 21 13.61 -38.37 5.44
CA GLU A 21 12.96 -37.09 5.61
C GLU A 21 13.94 -36.01 6.10
N PHE A 22 14.84 -36.38 7.00
CA PHE A 22 15.76 -35.48 7.68
C PHE A 22 17.15 -36.11 7.76
N ASP A 23 18.15 -35.26 7.84
CA ASP A 23 19.53 -35.67 8.06
C ASP A 23 20.23 -34.61 8.92
N ILE A 24 21.41 -34.94 9.46
CA ILE A 24 22.15 -34.10 10.40
C ILE A 24 23.61 -34.02 9.99
N ASN A 25 24.17 -32.81 10.03
CA ASN A 25 25.60 -32.62 9.82
C ASN A 25 26.36 -33.14 11.04
N GLU A 26 27.17 -34.17 10.82
CA GLU A 26 27.93 -34.85 11.88
C GLU A 26 28.82 -33.92 12.71
N ASN A 27 29.35 -32.84 12.13
CA ASN A 27 30.30 -31.96 12.82
C ASN A 27 29.64 -30.74 13.48
N THR A 28 28.51 -30.26 12.94
CA THR A 28 27.85 -29.04 13.44
C THR A 28 26.57 -29.33 14.21
N GLY A 29 25.98 -30.52 14.07
CA GLY A 29 24.68 -30.86 14.63
C GLY A 29 23.50 -30.19 13.92
N GLN A 30 23.74 -29.52 12.79
CA GLN A 30 22.68 -28.88 12.01
C GLN A 30 21.79 -29.94 11.36
N ILE A 31 20.51 -29.95 11.70
CA ILE A 31 19.48 -30.80 11.09
C ILE A 31 18.98 -30.10 9.83
N PHE A 32 18.84 -30.86 8.74
CA PHE A 32 18.30 -30.37 7.47
C PHE A 32 17.27 -31.35 6.91
N THR A 33 16.34 -30.79 6.14
CA THR A 33 15.29 -31.55 5.48
C THR A 33 15.82 -32.18 4.20
N VAL A 34 15.66 -33.49 4.05
CA VAL A 34 15.97 -34.26 2.83
C VAL A 34 14.75 -34.29 1.92
N SER A 35 13.60 -34.78 2.42
CA SER A 35 12.36 -34.82 1.66
C SER A 35 11.12 -35.01 2.54
N VAL A 36 10.27 -33.98 2.58
CA VAL A 36 8.98 -33.98 3.29
C VAL A 36 7.79 -33.71 2.37
N ALA A 37 8.00 -33.81 1.05
CA ALA A 37 6.95 -33.56 0.07
C ALA A 37 5.75 -34.50 0.29
N GLY A 38 4.55 -33.93 0.42
CA GLY A 38 3.32 -34.69 0.68
C GLY A 38 3.21 -35.27 2.09
N LYS A 39 4.08 -34.87 3.03
CA LYS A 39 4.03 -35.28 4.44
C LYS A 39 3.51 -34.12 5.29
N ALA A 40 2.80 -34.46 6.35
CA ALA A 40 2.34 -33.53 7.37
C ALA A 40 2.32 -34.23 8.73
N GLY A 41 2.44 -33.47 9.81
CA GLY A 41 2.44 -33.95 11.19
C GLY A 41 3.79 -33.81 11.90
N THR A 42 3.87 -34.32 13.12
CA THR A 42 5.05 -34.21 13.98
C THR A 42 5.94 -35.44 13.86
N PHE A 43 7.22 -35.19 13.57
CA PHE A 43 8.32 -36.13 13.47
C PHE A 43 9.17 -36.03 14.74
N TYR A 44 9.50 -37.17 15.34
CA TYR A 44 10.29 -37.23 16.58
C TYR A 44 11.68 -37.76 16.25
N LEU A 45 12.64 -36.84 16.10
CA LEU A 45 14.02 -37.15 15.76
C LEU A 45 14.80 -37.44 17.02
N GLN A 46 15.32 -38.66 17.16
CA GLN A 46 16.24 -38.97 18.26
C GLN A 46 17.65 -38.57 17.82
N VAL A 47 18.21 -37.54 18.45
CA VAL A 47 19.55 -37.01 18.13
C VAL A 47 20.54 -37.52 19.16
N GLN A 48 21.67 -38.04 18.69
CA GLN A 48 22.78 -38.48 19.52
C GLN A 48 24.00 -37.59 19.30
N ALA A 49 24.66 -37.21 20.39
CA ALA A 49 26.01 -36.66 20.39
C ALA A 49 26.97 -37.70 21.00
N ALA A 50 28.11 -37.93 20.34
CA ALA A 50 29.15 -38.83 20.79
C ALA A 50 30.50 -38.09 20.86
N ASP A 51 31.24 -38.27 21.95
CA ASP A 51 32.62 -37.79 22.02
C ASP A 51 33.56 -38.65 21.15
N GLN A 52 34.80 -38.18 20.96
CA GLN A 52 35.83 -38.92 20.23
C GLN A 52 36.84 -39.62 21.14
N GLY A 53 36.48 -39.89 22.40
CA GLY A 53 37.35 -40.60 23.32
C GLY A 53 37.57 -42.06 22.92
N THR A 54 38.65 -42.68 23.41
CA THR A 54 38.94 -44.12 23.21
C THR A 54 37.81 -45.02 23.72
N ARG A 55 37.09 -44.56 24.75
CA ARG A 55 35.80 -45.12 25.17
C ARG A 55 34.74 -44.07 24.94
N ARG A 56 34.03 -44.16 23.81
CA ARG A 56 33.06 -43.16 23.40
C ARG A 56 31.92 -43.06 24.41
N LEU A 57 31.68 -41.87 24.95
CA LEU A 57 30.45 -41.56 25.69
C LEU A 57 29.43 -40.96 24.72
N THR A 58 28.15 -41.28 24.95
CA THR A 58 27.05 -40.80 24.12
C THR A 58 25.93 -40.23 24.97
N ALA A 59 25.34 -39.13 24.51
CA ALA A 59 24.11 -38.57 25.05
C ALA A 59 23.06 -38.49 23.93
N GLN A 60 21.78 -38.69 24.30
CA GLN A 60 20.66 -38.63 23.36
C GLN A 60 19.60 -37.65 23.82
N THR A 61 18.94 -36.99 22.87
CA THR A 61 17.78 -36.13 23.09
C THR A 61 16.74 -36.33 21.99
N THR A 62 15.53 -35.84 22.18
CA THR A 62 14.46 -35.87 21.17
C THR A 62 14.21 -34.45 20.65
N VAL A 63 14.25 -34.28 19.34
CA VAL A 63 13.90 -33.05 18.63
C VAL A 63 12.55 -33.27 17.93
N ASN A 64 11.57 -32.43 18.25
CA ASN A 64 10.24 -32.50 17.63
C ASN A 64 10.23 -31.58 16.40
N VAL A 65 10.01 -32.16 15.22
CA VAL A 65 9.89 -31.42 13.97
C VAL A 65 8.47 -31.53 13.46
N THR A 66 7.73 -30.42 13.46
CA THR A 66 6.38 -30.38 12.89
C THR A 66 6.47 -29.92 11.44
N VAL A 67 6.04 -30.79 10.52
CA VAL A 67 5.83 -30.44 9.12
C VAL A 67 4.36 -30.08 8.97
N ASP A 68 4.09 -28.81 8.76
CA ASP A 68 2.73 -28.38 8.43
C ASP A 68 2.53 -28.41 6.92
N SER A 69 1.32 -28.76 6.49
CA SER A 69 0.85 -28.57 5.11
C SER A 69 0.50 -27.11 4.80
N SER A 70 0.99 -26.19 5.64
CA SER A 70 0.63 -24.78 5.70
C SER A 70 0.54 -24.18 4.31
N SER A 71 -0.62 -23.61 4.01
CA SER A 71 -0.71 -22.73 2.87
C SER A 71 0.09 -21.47 3.18
N SER A 72 0.95 -21.05 2.27
CA SER A 72 1.72 -19.80 2.36
C SER A 72 0.86 -18.54 2.58
N SER A 73 -0.47 -18.65 2.58
CA SER A 73 -1.42 -17.58 2.87
C SER A 73 -1.42 -17.08 4.31
N ASN A 74 -0.98 -17.89 5.29
CA ASN A 74 -0.93 -17.47 6.70
C ASN A 74 0.42 -16.85 7.11
N VAL A 75 1.41 -16.89 6.21
CA VAL A 75 2.72 -16.25 6.44
C VAL A 75 2.56 -14.73 6.37
N VAL A 76 3.11 -14.04 7.36
CA VAL A 76 3.09 -12.58 7.46
C VAL A 76 4.50 -12.03 7.33
N MET A 77 4.68 -11.08 6.41
CA MET A 77 5.93 -10.36 6.23
C MET A 77 5.99 -9.15 7.17
N LEU A 78 7.01 -9.11 8.02
CA LEU A 78 7.36 -7.98 8.87
C LEU A 78 8.59 -7.27 8.30
N VAL A 79 8.54 -5.95 8.19
CA VAL A 79 9.66 -5.12 7.72
C VAL A 79 10.25 -4.36 8.90
N LEU A 80 11.54 -4.59 9.14
CA LEU A 80 12.32 -3.92 10.17
C LEU A 80 13.32 -2.98 9.51
N ASN A 81 13.43 -1.75 10.00
CA ASN A 81 14.46 -0.78 9.58
C ASN A 81 15.85 -1.09 10.19
N GLN A 82 16.24 -2.36 10.19
CA GLN A 82 17.54 -2.82 10.68
C GLN A 82 18.28 -3.58 9.56
N ARG A 83 19.62 -3.59 9.64
CA ARG A 83 20.46 -4.39 8.73
C ARG A 83 20.22 -5.89 8.94
N ILE A 84 20.20 -6.64 7.83
CA ILE A 84 19.97 -8.08 7.86
C ILE A 84 20.92 -8.82 8.79
N SER A 85 22.22 -8.49 8.75
CA SER A 85 23.24 -9.12 9.59
C SER A 85 23.02 -8.93 11.09
N VAL A 86 22.33 -7.84 11.48
CA VAL A 86 21.98 -7.55 12.86
C VAL A 86 20.72 -8.32 13.25
N VAL A 87 19.71 -8.36 12.37
CA VAL A 87 18.46 -9.09 12.58
C VAL A 87 18.71 -10.60 12.66
N GLU A 88 19.51 -11.17 11.75
CA GLU A 88 19.86 -12.59 11.76
C GLU A 88 20.58 -13.00 13.05
N ARG A 89 21.55 -12.18 13.50
CA ARG A 89 22.32 -12.44 14.72
C ARG A 89 21.45 -12.43 15.98
N LYS A 90 20.42 -11.58 16.00
CA LYS A 90 19.50 -11.40 17.14
C LYS A 90 18.11 -12.01 16.87
N SER A 91 18.03 -12.97 15.96
CA SER A 91 16.76 -13.53 15.47
C SER A 91 15.98 -14.24 16.58
N VAL A 92 16.67 -14.89 17.51
CA VAL A 92 16.08 -15.54 18.68
C VAL A 92 15.45 -14.51 19.62
N GLU A 93 16.12 -13.39 19.87
CA GLU A 93 15.59 -12.30 20.68
C GLU A 93 14.42 -11.59 20.00
N VAL A 94 14.49 -11.41 18.67
CA VAL A 94 13.37 -10.89 17.87
C VAL A 94 12.16 -11.80 18.00
N GLN A 95 12.33 -13.11 17.80
CA GLN A 95 11.27 -14.09 17.95
C GLN A 95 10.65 -14.01 19.35
N ARG A 96 11.47 -13.99 20.39
CA ARG A 96 11.00 -13.90 21.78
C ARG A 96 10.18 -12.64 22.06
N VAL A 97 10.59 -11.48 21.55
CA VAL A 97 9.81 -10.24 21.68
C VAL A 97 8.46 -10.39 20.97
N LEU A 98 8.44 -10.97 19.76
CA LEU A 98 7.18 -11.19 19.04
C LEU A 98 6.26 -12.16 19.80
N GLU A 99 6.79 -13.27 20.32
CA GLU A 99 6.01 -14.23 21.14
C GLU A 99 5.43 -13.55 22.38
N GLU A 100 6.23 -12.77 23.11
CA GLU A 100 5.79 -12.07 24.31
C GLU A 100 4.69 -11.05 24.01
N LYS A 101 4.85 -10.24 22.97
CA LYS A 101 3.88 -9.17 22.65
C LYS A 101 2.64 -9.69 21.92
N LEU A 102 2.78 -10.74 21.12
CA LEU A 102 1.67 -11.36 20.40
C LEU A 102 0.98 -12.45 21.20
N GLY A 103 1.54 -12.96 22.29
CA GLY A 103 0.92 -14.03 23.09
C GLY A 103 0.62 -15.30 22.29
N TRP A 104 1.43 -15.59 21.28
CA TRP A 104 1.36 -16.77 20.42
C TRP A 104 2.76 -17.33 20.23
N ASN A 105 2.85 -18.60 19.86
CA ASN A 105 4.12 -19.18 19.42
C ASN A 105 4.43 -18.62 18.03
N VAL A 106 5.60 -18.04 17.83
CA VAL A 106 5.97 -17.38 16.56
C VAL A 106 7.20 -18.07 15.99
N TYR A 107 7.13 -18.48 14.74
CA TYR A 107 8.27 -19.04 14.03
C TYR A 107 8.74 -18.07 12.96
N VAL A 108 10.04 -17.76 12.98
CA VAL A 108 10.70 -17.01 11.90
C VAL A 108 11.06 -18.00 10.79
N LEU A 109 10.46 -17.82 9.62
CA LEU A 109 10.64 -18.70 8.46
C LEU A 109 11.81 -18.24 7.59
N ASN A 110 11.83 -16.95 7.23
CA ASN A 110 12.86 -16.37 6.39
C ASN A 110 13.27 -15.00 6.93
N ILE A 111 14.56 -14.69 6.79
CA ILE A 111 15.11 -13.35 7.01
C ILE A 111 15.86 -12.98 5.74
N TYR A 112 15.46 -11.89 5.08
CA TYR A 112 16.08 -11.47 3.84
C TYR A 112 15.99 -9.95 3.68
N SER A 113 16.88 -9.36 2.88
CA SER A 113 16.83 -7.94 2.57
C SER A 113 16.34 -7.77 1.14
N LYS A 114 15.59 -6.69 0.89
CA LYS A 114 15.15 -6.35 -0.46
C LYS A 114 16.33 -5.73 -1.21
N GLU A 115 17.11 -6.54 -1.90
CA GLU A 115 18.11 -6.04 -2.84
C GLU A 115 17.40 -5.59 -4.14
N SER A 116 16.61 -4.53 -4.06
CA SER A 116 15.98 -3.93 -5.23
C SER A 116 16.86 -2.82 -5.80
N ASP A 117 17.33 -3.09 -7.02
CA ASP A 117 18.05 -2.25 -7.97
C ASP A 117 19.58 -2.24 -7.83
N ARG A 118 20.23 -2.98 -8.72
CA ARG A 118 21.67 -2.90 -9.05
C ARG A 118 22.15 -1.49 -9.45
N ASN A 119 21.23 -0.52 -9.55
CA ASN A 119 21.49 0.90 -9.81
C ASN A 119 21.17 1.85 -8.63
N SER A 120 20.62 1.34 -7.53
CA SER A 120 20.35 2.15 -6.32
C SER A 120 21.49 2.01 -5.33
N ARG A 121 22.24 3.10 -5.12
CA ARG A 121 23.25 3.21 -4.05
C ARG A 121 22.65 3.31 -2.65
N SER A 122 21.49 2.70 -2.40
CA SER A 122 20.92 2.56 -1.07
C SER A 122 20.96 1.09 -0.69
N SER A 123 22.01 0.70 0.03
CA SER A 123 21.91 -0.42 0.95
C SER A 123 20.78 -0.06 1.90
N THR A 124 19.55 -0.48 1.63
CA THR A 124 18.44 -0.24 2.53
C THR A 124 18.78 -0.96 3.82
N ASP A 125 18.87 -0.22 4.93
CA ASP A 125 18.88 -0.76 6.28
C ASP A 125 17.49 -1.35 6.60
N GLU A 126 16.88 -2.09 5.66
CA GLU A 126 15.58 -2.73 5.79
C GLU A 126 15.72 -4.24 5.60
N THR A 127 15.13 -4.97 6.53
CA THR A 127 15.10 -6.43 6.55
C THR A 127 13.64 -6.88 6.59
N GLN A 128 13.32 -7.83 5.75
CA GLN A 128 12.03 -8.52 5.71
C GLN A 128 12.17 -9.83 6.48
N VAL A 129 11.22 -10.08 7.36
CA VAL A 129 11.15 -11.26 8.21
C VAL A 129 9.79 -11.90 7.97
N ASP A 130 9.79 -13.09 7.39
CA ASP A 130 8.59 -13.89 7.25
C ASP A 130 8.35 -14.63 8.55
N ILE A 131 7.15 -14.45 9.11
CA ILE A 131 6.74 -15.12 10.34
C ILE A 131 5.43 -15.88 10.14
N ILE A 132 5.26 -16.93 10.93
CA ILE A 132 3.99 -17.64 11.11
C ILE A 132 3.73 -17.77 12.62
N ALA A 133 2.46 -17.71 13.02
CA ALA A 133 2.06 -17.80 14.42
C ALA A 133 1.13 -18.99 14.66
N PHE A 134 1.25 -19.60 15.84
CA PHE A 134 0.42 -20.69 16.31
C PHE A 134 -0.15 -20.36 17.69
N ASP A 135 -1.40 -20.77 17.92
CA ASP A 135 -2.04 -20.62 19.22
C ASP A 135 -1.54 -21.65 20.24
N GLU A 136 -2.08 -21.62 21.46
CA GLU A 136 -1.75 -22.57 22.53
C GLU A 136 -2.14 -24.02 22.18
N ALA A 137 -3.13 -24.21 21.31
CA ALA A 137 -3.57 -25.50 20.80
C ALA A 137 -2.75 -25.97 19.57
N HIS A 138 -1.65 -25.27 19.25
CA HIS A 138 -0.78 -25.53 18.10
C HIS A 138 -1.52 -25.46 16.76
N GLN A 139 -2.57 -24.64 16.67
CA GLN A 139 -3.25 -24.35 15.42
C GLN A 139 -2.68 -23.06 14.81
N GLU A 140 -2.53 -23.04 13.48
CA GLU A 140 -2.12 -21.84 12.77
C GLU A 140 -3.08 -20.68 13.03
N VAL A 141 -2.50 -19.52 13.35
CA VAL A 141 -3.25 -18.28 13.46
C VAL A 141 -3.40 -17.65 12.08
N PRO A 142 -4.61 -17.26 11.65
CA PRO A 142 -4.81 -16.62 10.34
C PRO A 142 -3.95 -15.36 10.16
N ALA A 143 -3.40 -15.16 8.96
CA ALA A 143 -2.54 -14.00 8.67
C ALA A 143 -3.18 -12.66 9.05
N GLU A 144 -4.49 -12.48 8.81
CA GLU A 144 -5.17 -11.22 9.12
C GLU A 144 -5.23 -10.93 10.63
N ASP A 145 -5.36 -11.97 11.46
CA ASP A 145 -5.32 -11.83 12.92
C ASP A 145 -3.91 -11.50 13.40
N VAL A 146 -2.88 -12.12 12.79
CA VAL A 146 -1.47 -11.79 13.04
C VAL A 146 -1.16 -10.34 12.66
N LYS A 147 -1.53 -9.92 11.45
CA LYS A 147 -1.35 -8.52 10.98
C LYS A 147 -2.09 -7.52 11.88
N ARG A 148 -3.33 -7.83 12.28
CA ARG A 148 -4.11 -6.98 13.19
C ARG A 148 -3.38 -6.80 14.51
N ARG A 149 -2.95 -7.90 15.14
CA ARG A 149 -2.27 -7.86 16.45
C ARG A 149 -0.91 -7.19 16.39
N LEU A 150 -0.13 -7.40 15.31
CA LEU A 150 1.12 -6.68 15.06
C LEU A 150 0.91 -5.16 15.00
N ARG A 151 -0.19 -4.70 14.38
CA ARG A 151 -0.51 -3.26 14.31
C ARG A 151 -0.97 -2.72 15.66
N GLU A 152 -1.82 -3.45 16.37
CA GLU A 152 -2.31 -3.06 17.70
C GLU A 152 -1.18 -2.96 18.72
N GLN A 153 -0.23 -3.91 18.68
CA GLN A 153 0.91 -3.97 19.60
C GLN A 153 2.18 -3.29 19.05
N ARG A 154 2.07 -2.55 17.94
CA ARG A 154 3.23 -2.00 17.21
C ARG A 154 4.19 -1.24 18.11
N ALA A 155 3.69 -0.31 18.93
CA ALA A 155 4.53 0.50 19.81
C ALA A 155 5.27 -0.34 20.86
N ALA A 156 4.62 -1.36 21.43
CA ALA A 156 5.23 -2.26 22.40
C ALA A 156 6.29 -3.18 21.77
N ILE A 157 6.04 -3.63 20.54
CA ILE A 157 7.00 -4.41 19.74
C ILE A 157 8.22 -3.55 19.40
N GLU A 158 8.02 -2.34 18.87
CA GLU A 158 9.11 -1.42 18.51
C GLU A 158 9.96 -1.07 19.74
N GLN A 159 9.33 -0.87 20.90
CA GLN A 159 10.04 -0.65 22.16
C GLN A 159 10.89 -1.87 22.56
N GLY A 160 10.31 -3.08 22.57
CA GLY A 160 11.05 -4.30 22.91
C GLY A 160 12.20 -4.58 21.95
N LEU A 161 11.98 -4.39 20.65
CA LEU A 161 13.01 -4.54 19.64
C LEU A 161 14.09 -3.46 19.74
N GLN A 162 13.75 -2.24 20.15
CA GLN A 162 14.73 -1.18 20.37
C GLN A 162 15.72 -1.54 21.49
N GLU A 163 15.28 -2.22 22.54
CA GLU A 163 16.17 -2.74 23.58
C GLU A 163 17.11 -3.82 23.01
N VAL A 164 16.55 -4.76 22.23
CA VAL A 164 17.30 -5.83 21.57
C VAL A 164 18.36 -5.26 20.64
N PHE A 165 18.02 -4.29 19.78
CA PHE A 165 18.92 -3.74 18.79
C PHE A 165 19.80 -2.61 19.31
N SER A 166 19.45 -2.00 20.44
CA SER A 166 20.08 -0.78 20.97
C SER A 166 20.04 0.37 19.95
N ALA A 167 18.98 0.42 19.14
CA ALA A 167 18.78 1.37 18.05
C ALA A 167 17.27 1.58 17.84
N SER A 168 16.87 2.72 17.28
CA SER A 168 15.46 3.00 16.99
C SER A 168 14.92 2.02 15.94
N VAL A 169 13.79 1.37 16.26
CA VAL A 169 13.16 0.36 15.41
C VAL A 169 11.82 0.87 14.88
N SER A 170 11.59 0.65 13.59
CA SER A 170 10.29 0.70 12.96
C SER A 170 9.94 -0.69 12.48
N ALA A 171 8.81 -1.20 12.93
CA ALA A 171 8.26 -2.49 12.56
C ALA A 171 6.97 -2.27 11.75
N ALA A 172 7.05 -2.51 10.45
CA ALA A 172 5.94 -2.30 9.51
C ALA A 172 5.42 -3.62 8.96
N VAL A 173 4.11 -3.73 8.79
CA VAL A 173 3.45 -4.85 8.13
C VAL A 173 2.93 -4.34 6.79
N PRO A 174 3.56 -4.67 5.66
CA PRO A 174 3.18 -4.13 4.36
C PRO A 174 1.76 -4.55 3.99
N GLU A 175 0.94 -3.57 3.60
CA GLU A 175 -0.35 -3.85 2.98
C GLU A 175 -0.15 -4.08 1.49
N ALA A 176 -0.87 -5.05 0.93
CA ALA A 176 -1.00 -5.15 -0.51
C ALA A 176 -1.52 -3.80 -1.02
N PRO A 177 -0.92 -3.20 -2.06
CA PRO A 177 -1.39 -1.94 -2.58
C PRO A 177 -2.88 -2.07 -2.92
N ALA A 178 -3.70 -1.17 -2.37
CA ALA A 178 -5.12 -1.13 -2.66
C ALA A 178 -5.29 -1.17 -4.18
N ALA A 179 -6.10 -2.10 -4.67
CA ALA A 179 -6.40 -2.17 -6.10
C ALA A 179 -6.84 -0.78 -6.58
N PRO A 180 -6.30 -0.29 -7.72
CA PRO A 180 -6.72 1.00 -8.24
C PRO A 180 -8.25 1.01 -8.36
N ALA A 181 -8.87 2.09 -7.90
CA ALA A 181 -10.32 2.20 -7.89
C ALA A 181 -10.88 1.81 -9.27
N PRO A 182 -11.97 1.01 -9.32
CA PRO A 182 -12.51 0.55 -10.59
C PRO A 182 -12.81 1.76 -11.50
N PRO A 183 -12.55 1.64 -12.81
CA PRO A 183 -12.60 2.76 -13.76
C PRO A 183 -13.95 3.49 -13.78
N GLU A 184 -15.02 2.83 -13.34
CA GLU A 184 -16.37 3.40 -13.19
C GLU A 184 -16.40 4.62 -12.26
N ARG A 185 -15.64 4.61 -11.15
CA ARG A 185 -15.58 5.74 -10.22
C ARG A 185 -14.80 6.92 -10.80
N ALA A 186 -13.74 6.63 -11.56
CA ALA A 186 -12.98 7.66 -12.26
C ALA A 186 -13.80 8.31 -13.40
N ALA A 187 -14.52 7.51 -14.18
CA ALA A 187 -15.38 8.01 -15.25
C ALA A 187 -16.52 8.90 -14.73
N ALA A 188 -17.14 8.54 -13.60
CA ALA A 188 -18.19 9.34 -12.97
C ALA A 188 -17.66 10.72 -12.51
N ILE A 189 -16.45 10.76 -11.92
CA ILE A 189 -15.82 12.02 -11.51
C ILE A 189 -15.52 12.90 -12.73
N VAL A 190 -14.90 12.33 -13.78
CA VAL A 190 -14.57 13.07 -15.01
C VAL A 190 -15.83 13.61 -15.69
N LEU A 191 -16.90 12.81 -15.80
CA LEU A 191 -18.17 13.24 -16.39
C LEU A 191 -18.83 14.34 -15.56
N GLY A 192 -18.81 14.24 -14.23
CA GLY A 192 -19.33 15.27 -13.33
C GLY A 192 -18.59 16.60 -13.49
N VAL A 193 -17.26 16.58 -13.57
CA VAL A 193 -16.44 17.78 -13.79
C VAL A 193 -16.71 18.38 -15.19
N LEU A 194 -16.86 17.54 -16.21
CA LEU A 194 -17.13 18.00 -17.57
C LEU A 194 -18.53 18.63 -17.70
N LEU A 195 -19.54 18.07 -17.03
CA LEU A 195 -20.87 18.66 -16.94
C LEU A 195 -20.87 19.99 -16.17
N ALA A 196 -20.12 20.09 -15.07
CA ALA A 196 -20.03 21.33 -14.31
C ALA A 196 -19.37 22.45 -15.12
N THR A 197 -18.25 22.15 -15.79
CA THR A 197 -17.51 23.14 -16.59
C THR A 197 -18.31 23.63 -17.80
N THR A 198 -18.99 22.72 -18.51
CA THR A 198 -19.86 23.09 -19.65
C THR A 198 -21.09 23.89 -19.21
N SER A 199 -21.68 23.54 -18.07
CA SER A 199 -22.82 24.29 -17.50
C SER A 199 -22.43 25.70 -17.08
N ILE A 200 -21.25 25.88 -16.46
CA ILE A 200 -20.73 27.20 -16.07
C ILE A 200 -20.45 28.05 -17.32
N ALA A 201 -19.81 27.47 -18.34
CA ALA A 201 -19.53 28.17 -19.60
C ALA A 201 -20.82 28.61 -20.31
N PHE A 202 -21.84 27.74 -20.33
CA PHE A 202 -23.15 28.06 -20.88
C PHE A 202 -23.84 29.19 -20.11
N LEU A 203 -23.81 29.15 -18.78
CA LEU A 203 -24.38 30.20 -17.92
C LEU A 203 -23.70 31.55 -18.17
N ALA A 204 -22.37 31.57 -18.28
CA ALA A 204 -21.60 32.76 -18.61
C ALA A 204 -21.97 33.32 -20.00
N TYR A 205 -22.12 32.45 -21.00
CA TYR A 205 -22.53 32.85 -22.35
C TYR A 205 -23.93 33.47 -22.35
N VAL A 206 -24.91 32.85 -21.68
CA VAL A 206 -26.27 33.39 -21.57
C VAL A 206 -26.27 34.75 -20.88
N LEU A 207 -25.51 34.92 -19.80
CA LEU A 207 -25.38 36.21 -19.12
C LEU A 207 -24.75 37.29 -20.01
N LEU A 208 -23.76 36.93 -20.83
CA LEU A 208 -23.15 37.84 -21.81
C LEU A 208 -24.12 38.21 -22.93
N ASP A 209 -24.88 37.26 -23.48
CA ASP A 209 -25.89 37.52 -24.50
C ASP A 209 -27.02 38.42 -23.98
N LEU A 210 -27.50 38.17 -22.76
CA LEU A 210 -28.49 39.02 -22.10
C LEU A 210 -27.95 40.44 -21.85
N LYS A 211 -26.69 40.59 -21.43
CA LYS A 211 -26.05 41.91 -21.29
C LYS A 211 -25.89 42.60 -22.64
N ARG A 212 -25.56 41.86 -23.70
CA ARG A 212 -25.40 42.39 -25.06
C ARG A 212 -26.74 42.88 -25.63
N LYS A 213 -27.81 42.10 -25.47
CA LYS A 213 -29.19 42.50 -25.83
C LYS A 213 -29.66 43.73 -25.06
N ARG A 214 -29.38 43.82 -23.75
CA ARG A 214 -29.68 45.02 -22.94
C ARG A 214 -28.93 46.27 -23.41
N LYS A 215 -27.68 46.14 -23.89
CA LYS A 215 -26.92 47.27 -24.46
C LYS A 215 -27.49 47.73 -25.80
N TYR A 216 -27.81 46.81 -26.71
CA TYR A 216 -28.43 47.18 -27.99
C TYR A 216 -29.82 47.80 -27.81
N GLY A 217 -30.64 47.26 -26.90
CA GLY A 217 -31.96 47.85 -26.58
C GLY A 217 -31.87 49.25 -25.98
N LYS A 218 -30.83 49.55 -25.17
CA LYS A 218 -30.57 50.91 -24.68
C LYS A 218 -30.10 51.87 -25.79
N GLN A 219 -29.25 51.41 -26.71
CA GLN A 219 -28.81 52.24 -27.84
C GLN A 219 -29.95 52.56 -28.81
N ASP A 220 -30.85 51.62 -29.05
CA ASP A 220 -32.00 51.81 -29.92
C ASP A 220 -33.02 52.78 -29.31
N LEU A 221 -33.20 52.72 -27.98
CA LEU A 221 -34.05 53.68 -27.24
C LEU A 221 -33.46 55.11 -27.27
N VAL A 222 -32.14 55.25 -27.09
CA VAL A 222 -31.45 56.56 -27.15
C VAL A 222 -31.50 57.15 -28.55
N LYS A 223 -31.29 56.34 -29.61
CA LYS A 223 -31.47 56.79 -31.00
C LYS A 223 -32.90 57.24 -31.30
N LYS A 224 -33.90 56.57 -30.73
CA LYS A 224 -35.31 56.93 -30.92
C LYS A 224 -35.70 58.23 -30.20
N VAL A 225 -35.05 58.54 -29.09
CA VAL A 225 -35.20 59.81 -28.36
C VAL A 225 -34.51 60.96 -29.10
N ASP A 226 -33.28 60.76 -29.61
CA ASP A 226 -32.57 61.75 -30.44
C ASP A 226 -33.34 62.10 -31.74
N VAL A 227 -33.98 61.10 -32.36
CA VAL A 227 -34.81 61.32 -33.57
C VAL A 227 -36.13 62.05 -33.24
N MET A 228 -36.60 62.00 -31.99
CA MET A 228 -37.79 62.76 -31.54
C MET A 228 -37.47 64.20 -31.14
N GLU A 229 -36.24 64.52 -30.72
CA GLU A 229 -35.82 65.90 -30.40
C GLU A 229 -35.29 66.71 -31.60
N GLY A 230 -35.03 66.07 -32.76
CA GLY A 230 -34.38 66.69 -33.92
C GLY A 230 -35.27 67.32 -35.00
N ILE A 231 -36.52 67.73 -34.71
CA ILE A 231 -37.36 68.45 -35.69
C ILE A 231 -37.49 69.92 -35.28
N ASP A 232 -36.50 70.71 -35.68
CA ASP A 232 -36.58 72.18 -35.65
C ASP A 232 -37.40 72.72 -36.84
N ASN A 233 -38.20 73.71 -36.50
CA ASN A 233 -39.27 74.37 -37.25
C ASN A 233 -38.75 75.18 -38.48
N PRO A 234 -39.26 74.98 -39.71
CA PRO A 234 -38.94 75.87 -40.83
C PRO A 234 -40.22 76.44 -41.45
N TRP A 235 -40.63 77.64 -41.03
CA TRP A 235 -41.13 78.64 -41.98
C TRP A 235 -41.12 80.05 -41.37
N ALA A 236 -40.05 80.79 -41.67
CA ALA A 236 -40.13 82.23 -41.89
C ALA A 236 -40.44 82.40 -43.38
N ASP A 237 -41.45 83.19 -43.75
CA ASP A 237 -41.53 83.71 -45.11
C ASP A 237 -42.01 85.15 -45.11
N ASP A 238 -41.27 85.96 -45.84
CA ASP A 238 -41.63 87.30 -46.27
C ASP A 238 -41.80 87.32 -47.80
N LYS A 239 -42.84 88.07 -48.21
CA LYS A 239 -43.05 88.76 -49.50
C LYS A 239 -43.83 88.06 -50.63
N ASN A 240 -44.97 88.70 -50.89
CA ASN A 240 -45.55 89.08 -52.19
C ASN A 240 -45.60 88.04 -53.33
N GLY A 241 -46.83 87.73 -53.74
CA GLY A 241 -47.17 87.78 -55.17
C GLY A 241 -48.03 86.64 -55.71
N SER A 242 -49.34 86.92 -55.80
CA SER A 242 -50.27 86.49 -56.86
C SER A 242 -50.74 85.03 -56.93
N LEU A 243 -52.07 84.92 -56.81
CA LEU A 243 -52.96 83.81 -57.14
C LEU A 243 -52.97 83.45 -58.64
N LYS A 244 -53.11 82.15 -58.94
CA LYS A 244 -54.10 81.55 -59.89
C LYS A 244 -53.96 80.01 -59.91
N SER A 245 -55.01 79.32 -59.47
CA SER A 245 -55.93 78.45 -60.24
C SER A 245 -55.36 77.05 -60.56
N LEU A 246 -55.85 75.99 -59.92
CA LEU A 246 -57.07 75.21 -60.27
C LEU A 246 -56.71 74.02 -61.17
N GLU A 247 -56.58 72.81 -60.59
CA GLU A 247 -57.25 71.60 -61.08
C GLU A 247 -57.17 70.42 -60.09
N LYS A 248 -58.12 69.50 -60.27
CA LYS A 248 -58.65 68.48 -59.34
C LYS A 248 -57.82 67.16 -59.35
N PRO A 249 -58.15 66.19 -58.46
CA PRO A 249 -57.30 65.07 -58.07
C PRO A 249 -57.58 63.78 -58.85
N GLU A 250 -56.57 62.91 -58.93
CA GLU A 250 -56.73 61.47 -59.19
C GLU A 250 -55.71 60.72 -58.28
N HIS A 251 -56.18 59.98 -57.28
CA HIS A 251 -56.62 58.58 -57.29
C HIS A 251 -55.47 57.54 -57.17
N MET A 252 -55.46 56.90 -56.00
CA MET A 252 -55.31 55.46 -55.72
C MET A 252 -54.04 54.68 -56.10
N ASN A 253 -53.45 54.15 -55.02
CA ASN A 253 -53.22 52.72 -54.72
C ASN A 253 -51.81 52.13 -54.81
N ASN A 254 -51.52 51.44 -53.69
CA ASN A 254 -50.55 50.38 -53.38
C ASN A 254 -49.08 50.76 -53.20
#